data_AF-A0A5S4GYY1-F1
#
_entry.id   AF-A0A5S4GYY1-F1
#
_cell.length_a   1.000
_cell.length_b   1.000
_cell.length_c   1.000
_cell.angle_alpha   90.00
_cell.angle_beta   90.00
_cell.angle_gamma   90.00
#
_symmetry.space_group_name_H-M   'P 1'
#
loop_
_entity.id
_entity.type
_entity.pdbx_description
1 polymer ?
#
loop_
_entity_poly.entity_id
_entity_poly.type
_entity_poly.pdbx_seq_one_letter_code
_entity_poly.pdbx_strand_id
1 'polypeptide(L)'
;MSSAHGDTLAVTLSPAQANMISLALDSGITTEPQWGDPRGIAEDCLAIKSVLGWHDAADQEVQVELTTRQWDVVVAELDKDALTRLQTEEEDEATERLQARDTVLTQVGHDLPEHSGQQPTTVQQHLEPGEAGYYTLFQPPRGGWRTGLAYGRPDATTGLPIRAAVPGRGLAIAAGTPAVEVTMQILADAPETDLTAWAYVAEVSQQWISHPYAELILAVPDQEGTVLPELSTQVWPNVVYRVRLSVRNSGNAEEEHRVQLWPGHAAPSVELKRP
;
A
#
# COMPACT_ATOMS: atom_id res chain seq x y z
N MET A 1 -35.01 2.52 -14.55
CA MET A 1 -34.16 3.48 -13.81
C MET A 1 -33.84 2.81 -12.48
N SER A 2 -32.68 2.16 -12.40
CA SER A 2 -32.24 1.43 -11.20
C SER A 2 -31.13 2.26 -10.56
N SER A 3 -31.42 2.85 -9.41
CA SER A 3 -30.45 3.56 -8.59
C SER A 3 -29.46 2.54 -8.01
N ALA A 4 -28.21 2.61 -8.44
CA ALA A 4 -27.10 1.93 -7.76
C ALA A 4 -26.85 2.67 -6.44
N HIS A 5 -27.56 2.29 -5.38
CA HIS A 5 -27.09 2.54 -4.02
C HIS A 5 -26.09 1.42 -3.75
N GLY A 6 -24.80 1.76 -3.71
CA GLY A 6 -23.80 0.83 -3.22
C GLY A 6 -24.16 0.46 -1.79
N ASP A 7 -24.04 -0.82 -1.45
CA ASP A 7 -24.37 -1.32 -0.12
C ASP A 7 -23.61 -0.50 0.94
N THR A 8 -24.37 0.12 1.85
CA THR A 8 -23.82 0.89 2.98
C THR A 8 -23.69 -0.01 4.20
N LEU A 9 -22.61 0.15 4.95
CA LEU A 9 -22.33 -0.58 6.16
C LEU A 9 -22.45 0.37 7.36
N ALA A 10 -23.13 -0.09 8.41
CA ALA A 10 -23.32 0.68 9.64
C ALA A 10 -22.24 0.33 10.67
N VAL A 11 -21.66 1.36 11.29
CA VAL A 11 -20.73 1.23 12.42
C VAL A 11 -21.26 2.07 13.57
N THR A 12 -21.29 1.48 14.76
CA THR A 12 -21.56 2.19 16.01
C THR A 12 -20.25 2.70 16.60
N LEU A 13 -20.20 3.99 16.88
CA LEU A 13 -19.04 4.70 17.42
C LEU A 13 -19.41 5.45 18.70
N SER A 14 -18.46 5.55 19.63
CA SER A 14 -18.56 6.58 20.67
C SER A 14 -18.42 8.00 20.07
N PRO A 15 -18.97 9.05 20.72
CA PRO A 15 -18.77 10.43 20.28
C PRO A 15 -17.29 10.81 20.10
N ALA A 16 -16.43 10.34 21.02
CA ALA A 16 -14.99 10.59 20.95
C ALA A 16 -14.35 9.96 19.69
N GLN A 17 -14.73 8.72 19.36
CA GLN A 17 -14.26 8.05 18.14
C GLN A 17 -14.77 8.75 16.87
N ALA A 18 -16.03 9.18 16.83
CA ALA A 18 -16.59 9.92 15.69
C ALA A 18 -15.82 11.24 15.45
N ASN A 19 -15.55 12.00 16.51
CA ASN A 19 -14.75 13.23 16.43
C ASN A 19 -13.31 12.95 16.01
N MET A 20 -12.71 11.87 16.51
CA MET A 20 -11.35 11.47 16.16
C MET A 20 -11.21 11.13 14.69
N ILE A 21 -12.15 10.35 14.14
CA ILE A 21 -12.21 10.07 12.70
C ILE A 21 -12.38 11.38 11.93
N SER A 22 -13.30 12.25 12.36
CA SER A 22 -13.53 13.56 11.73
C SER A 22 -12.26 14.42 11.66
N LEU A 23 -11.39 14.35 12.68
CA LEU A 23 -10.09 15.03 12.69
C LEU A 23 -9.06 14.34 11.78
N ALA A 24 -8.99 13.01 11.79
CA ALA A 24 -8.04 12.27 10.95
C ALA A 24 -8.25 12.57 9.44
N LEU A 25 -9.51 12.75 9.02
CA LEU A 25 -9.88 13.05 7.64
C LEU A 25 -9.35 14.41 7.12
N ASP A 26 -8.95 15.34 8.00
CA ASP A 26 -8.41 16.65 7.58
C ASP A 26 -7.13 16.52 6.75
N SER A 27 -6.35 15.47 7.03
CA SER A 27 -5.15 15.16 6.27
C SER A 27 -5.51 14.83 4.82
N GLY A 28 -6.42 13.88 4.58
CA GLY A 28 -6.93 13.55 3.25
C GLY A 28 -7.48 14.76 2.49
N ILE A 29 -8.31 15.58 3.14
CA ILE A 29 -8.90 16.80 2.53
C ILE A 29 -7.82 17.77 2.02
N THR A 30 -6.74 17.93 2.80
CA THR A 30 -5.71 18.96 2.51
C THR A 30 -4.56 18.45 1.64
N THR A 31 -4.19 17.18 1.78
CA THR A 31 -2.99 16.62 1.13
C THR A 31 -3.30 15.99 -0.23
N GLU A 32 -4.45 15.34 -0.40
CA GLU A 32 -4.80 14.64 -1.64
C GLU A 32 -4.88 15.54 -2.87
N PRO A 33 -5.50 16.74 -2.80
CA PRO A 33 -5.55 17.61 -3.97
C PRO A 33 -4.16 18.07 -4.43
N GLN A 34 -3.18 18.15 -3.51
CA GLN A 34 -1.79 18.50 -3.84
C GLN A 34 -1.11 17.38 -4.64
N TRP A 35 -1.63 16.17 -4.53
CA TRP A 35 -1.21 14.96 -5.23
C TRP A 35 -2.15 14.62 -6.40
N GLY A 36 -3.04 15.54 -6.75
CA GLY A 36 -3.93 15.45 -7.90
C GLY A 36 -5.20 14.63 -7.68
N ASP A 37 -5.37 13.99 -6.52
CA ASP A 37 -6.54 13.23 -6.10
C ASP A 37 -7.22 12.39 -7.22
N PRO A 38 -6.49 11.45 -7.87
CA PRO A 38 -7.01 10.72 -9.02
C PRO A 38 -8.18 9.79 -8.68
N ARG A 39 -8.44 9.56 -7.40
CA ARG A 39 -9.48 8.65 -6.91
C ARG A 39 -10.64 9.39 -6.25
N GLY A 40 -10.58 10.70 -6.01
CA GLY A 40 -11.63 11.46 -5.34
C GLY A 40 -11.67 11.24 -3.82
N ILE A 41 -10.53 10.95 -3.19
CA ILE A 41 -10.39 10.74 -1.76
C ILE A 41 -10.72 12.01 -0.99
N ALA A 42 -10.38 13.20 -1.50
CA ALA A 42 -10.74 14.44 -0.82
C ALA A 42 -12.27 14.63 -0.76
N GLU A 43 -12.99 14.23 -1.82
CA GLU A 43 -14.45 14.24 -1.85
C GLU A 43 -15.04 13.20 -0.88
N ASP A 44 -14.48 11.99 -0.85
CA ASP A 44 -14.86 10.96 0.12
C ASP A 44 -14.66 11.46 1.57
N CYS A 45 -13.50 12.03 1.90
CA CYS A 45 -13.23 12.59 3.23
C CYS A 45 -14.21 13.72 3.61
N LEU A 46 -14.53 14.61 2.68
CA LEU A 46 -15.52 15.68 2.91
C LEU A 46 -16.92 15.10 3.15
N ALA A 47 -17.34 14.11 2.35
CA ALA A 47 -18.63 13.45 2.50
C ALA A 47 -18.74 12.73 3.84
N ILE A 48 -17.72 11.96 4.22
CA ILE A 48 -17.66 11.25 5.50
C ILE A 48 -17.72 12.23 6.66
N LYS A 49 -16.92 13.30 6.61
CA LYS A 49 -16.89 14.33 7.66
C LYS A 49 -18.24 15.02 7.83
N SER A 50 -18.98 15.24 6.74
CA SER A 50 -20.34 15.76 6.78
C SER A 50 -21.34 14.80 7.43
N VAL A 51 -21.16 13.48 7.26
CA VAL A 51 -22.00 12.46 7.90
C VAL A 51 -21.68 12.35 9.39
N LEU A 52 -20.39 12.35 9.74
CA LEU A 52 -19.94 12.27 11.12
C LEU A 52 -20.37 13.50 11.92
N GLY A 53 -20.14 14.72 11.40
CA GLY A 53 -20.35 15.93 12.18
C GLY A 53 -19.39 16.05 13.36
N TRP A 54 -19.82 16.79 14.40
CA TRP A 54 -19.11 16.93 15.67
C TRP A 54 -20.06 16.64 16.83
N HIS A 55 -19.60 15.84 17.79
CA HIS A 55 -20.41 15.36 18.91
C HIS A 55 -19.83 15.81 20.25
N ASP A 56 -20.69 15.98 21.25
CA ASP A 56 -20.25 16.19 22.62
C ASP A 56 -19.91 14.86 23.28
N ALA A 57 -18.91 14.84 24.17
CA ALA A 57 -18.47 13.61 24.83
C ALA A 57 -19.55 12.94 25.71
N ALA A 58 -20.61 13.68 26.05
CA ALA A 58 -21.76 13.20 26.83
C ALA A 58 -22.88 12.60 25.95
N ASP A 59 -22.75 12.66 24.63
CA ASP A 59 -23.75 12.14 23.71
C ASP A 59 -23.82 10.60 23.74
N GLN A 60 -24.93 10.06 23.25
CA GLN A 60 -25.08 8.63 23.05
C GLN A 60 -24.18 8.14 21.92
N GLU A 61 -24.01 6.82 21.82
CA GLU A 61 -23.34 6.20 20.69
C GLU A 61 -23.96 6.64 19.36
N VAL A 62 -23.09 6.91 18.38
CA VAL A 62 -23.43 7.42 17.07
C VAL A 62 -23.40 6.26 16.08
N GLN A 63 -24.52 6.00 15.42
CA GLN A 63 -24.57 5.06 14.30
C GLN A 63 -24.26 5.79 13.01
N VAL A 64 -23.23 5.34 12.31
CA VAL A 64 -22.72 5.96 11.09
C VAL A 64 -22.86 4.97 9.95
N GLU A 65 -23.53 5.38 8.86
CA GLU A 65 -23.69 4.57 7.66
C GLU A 65 -22.86 5.16 6.53
N LEU A 66 -21.90 4.39 6.03
CA LEU A 66 -21.04 4.78 4.91
C LEU A 66 -20.97 3.63 3.90
N THR A 67 -20.62 3.94 2.66
CA THR A 67 -20.30 2.89 1.68
C THR A 67 -19.04 2.13 2.10
N THR A 68 -18.88 0.90 1.62
CA THR A 68 -17.67 0.09 1.83
C THR A 68 -16.39 0.89 1.55
N ARG A 69 -16.33 1.55 0.39
CA ARG A 69 -15.22 2.42 -0.02
C ARG A 69 -14.93 3.54 0.97
N GLN A 70 -15.96 4.17 1.52
CA GLN A 70 -15.79 5.26 2.48
C GLN A 70 -15.26 4.75 3.82
N TRP A 71 -15.64 3.54 4.24
CA TRP A 71 -15.03 2.90 5.40
C TRP A 71 -13.56 2.55 5.17
N ASP A 72 -13.18 2.13 3.96
CA ASP A 72 -11.77 1.93 3.59
C ASP A 72 -10.97 3.24 3.70
N VAL A 73 -11.55 4.36 3.25
CA VAL A 73 -10.94 5.69 3.41
C VAL A 73 -10.77 6.07 4.89
N VAL A 74 -11.78 5.82 5.74
CA VAL A 74 -11.67 6.05 7.19
C VAL A 74 -10.52 5.27 7.81
N VAL A 75 -10.41 3.97 7.50
CA VAL A 75 -9.35 3.11 8.03
C VAL A 75 -7.97 3.64 7.62
N ALA A 76 -7.79 3.99 6.35
CA ALA A 76 -6.51 4.46 5.86
C ALA A 76 -6.09 5.82 6.43
N GLU A 77 -7.03 6.76 6.61
CA GLU A 77 -6.73 8.06 7.22
C GLU A 77 -6.42 7.92 8.73
N LEU A 78 -7.05 6.97 9.43
CA LEU A 78 -6.67 6.64 10.81
C LEU A 78 -5.27 6.03 10.90
N ASP A 79 -4.91 5.11 10.00
CA ASP A 79 -3.55 4.55 9.94
C ASP A 79 -2.50 5.62 9.60
N LYS A 80 -2.84 6.54 8.70
CA LYS A 80 -1.99 7.69 8.34
C LYS A 80 -1.74 8.61 9.53
N ASP A 81 -2.79 9.00 10.24
CA ASP A 81 -2.68 9.86 11.41
C ASP A 81 -1.90 9.13 12.51
N ALA A 82 -2.23 7.87 12.83
CA ALA A 82 -1.49 7.08 13.82
C ALA A 82 0.01 7.00 13.53
N LEU A 83 0.39 6.72 12.28
CA LEU A 83 1.80 6.73 11.87
C LEU A 83 2.44 8.11 12.06
N THR A 84 1.75 9.17 11.66
CA THR A 84 2.24 10.54 11.80
C THR A 84 2.52 10.86 13.26
N ARG A 85 1.61 10.47 14.16
CA ARG A 85 1.76 10.61 15.63
C ARG A 85 2.93 9.81 16.19
N LEU A 86 3.13 8.57 15.73
CA LEU A 86 4.30 7.79 16.13
C LEU A 86 5.62 8.45 15.70
N GLN A 87 5.65 9.09 14.53
CA GLN A 87 6.83 9.81 14.05
C GLN A 87 7.12 11.11 14.83
N THR A 88 6.10 11.69 15.46
CA THR A 88 6.21 12.88 16.32
C THR A 88 6.31 12.55 17.80
N GLU A 89 6.52 11.27 18.16
CA GLU A 89 6.63 10.77 19.55
C GLU A 89 5.32 10.95 20.37
N GLU A 90 4.17 11.03 19.71
CA GLU A 90 2.83 11.15 20.30
C GLU A 90 2.17 9.75 20.42
N GLU A 91 2.77 8.85 21.21
CA GLU A 91 2.37 7.44 21.31
C GLU A 91 0.93 7.21 21.80
N ASP A 92 0.46 8.01 22.76
CA ASP A 92 -0.90 7.91 23.29
C ASP A 92 -1.94 8.25 22.21
N GLU A 93 -1.72 9.35 21.46
CA GLU A 93 -2.61 9.74 20.36
C GLU A 93 -2.60 8.69 19.25
N ALA A 94 -1.43 8.14 18.91
CA ALA A 94 -1.33 7.05 17.95
C ALA A 94 -2.16 5.83 18.38
N THR A 95 -2.06 5.45 19.66
CA THR A 95 -2.81 4.33 20.23
C THR A 95 -4.32 4.56 20.12
N GLU A 96 -4.79 5.77 20.41
CA GLU A 96 -6.20 6.12 20.27
C GLU A 96 -6.72 5.95 18.82
N ARG A 97 -5.93 6.33 17.81
CA ARG A 97 -6.32 6.16 16.39
C ARG A 97 -6.40 4.70 16.01
N LEU A 98 -5.43 3.90 16.44
CA LEU A 98 -5.42 2.46 16.23
C LEU A 98 -6.64 1.79 16.89
N GLN A 99 -7.04 2.22 18.09
CA GLN A 99 -8.24 1.72 18.76
C GLN A 99 -9.54 2.10 18.02
N ALA A 100 -9.64 3.32 17.50
CA ALA A 100 -10.77 3.74 16.66
C ALA A 100 -10.83 2.90 15.37
N ARG A 101 -9.69 2.66 14.73
CA ARG A 101 -9.57 1.80 13.55
C ARG A 101 -10.02 0.37 13.85
N ASP A 102 -9.53 -0.22 14.92
CA ASP A 102 -9.87 -1.60 15.31
C ASP A 102 -11.37 -1.73 15.64
N THR A 103 -11.99 -0.67 16.18
CA THR A 103 -13.44 -0.62 16.42
C THR A 103 -14.24 -0.66 15.11
N VAL A 104 -13.81 0.08 14.09
CA VAL A 104 -14.41 0.05 12.74
C VAL A 104 -14.21 -1.34 12.12
N LEU A 105 -12.97 -1.83 12.09
CA LEU A 105 -12.63 -3.13 11.47
C LEU A 105 -13.34 -4.31 12.13
N THR A 106 -13.58 -4.27 13.44
CA THR A 106 -14.33 -5.32 14.15
C THR A 106 -15.78 -5.42 13.65
N GLN A 107 -16.38 -4.31 13.22
CA GLN A 107 -17.77 -4.25 12.79
C GLN A 107 -17.93 -4.53 11.29
N VAL A 108 -17.09 -3.91 10.45
CA VAL A 108 -17.25 -3.94 8.99
C VAL A 108 -16.10 -4.61 8.25
N GLY A 109 -15.01 -4.97 8.92
CA GLY A 109 -13.79 -5.46 8.29
C GLY A 109 -14.00 -6.66 7.38
N HIS A 110 -14.90 -7.59 7.72
CA HIS A 110 -15.19 -8.74 6.86
C HIS A 110 -15.79 -8.38 5.49
N ASP A 111 -16.48 -7.24 5.39
CA ASP A 111 -17.11 -6.74 4.17
C ASP A 111 -16.20 -5.76 3.39
N LEU A 112 -15.10 -5.33 4.02
CA LEU A 112 -14.12 -4.47 3.37
C LEU A 112 -13.26 -5.30 2.39
N PRO A 113 -13.04 -4.83 1.14
CA PRO A 113 -12.40 -5.59 0.08
C PRO A 113 -11.05 -6.17 0.48
N GLU A 114 -10.27 -5.44 1.27
CA GLU A 114 -8.89 -5.77 1.58
C GLU A 114 -8.72 -6.61 2.86
N HIS A 115 -9.79 -6.80 3.63
CA HIS A 115 -9.78 -7.55 4.89
C HIS A 115 -10.51 -8.90 4.77
N SER A 116 -11.07 -9.21 3.59
CA SER A 116 -11.83 -10.43 3.29
C SER A 116 -10.98 -11.67 2.98
N GLY A 117 -9.66 -11.67 3.25
CA GLY A 117 -8.80 -12.84 3.04
C GLY A 117 -8.74 -13.32 1.58
N GLN A 118 -8.77 -12.37 0.64
CA GLN A 118 -8.85 -12.66 -0.80
C GLN A 118 -7.65 -13.48 -1.29
N GLN A 119 -7.89 -14.22 -2.38
CA GLN A 119 -6.86 -14.99 -3.06
C GLN A 119 -5.68 -14.10 -3.49
N PRO A 120 -4.43 -14.61 -3.43
CA PRO A 120 -3.26 -13.91 -3.92
C PRO A 120 -3.49 -13.33 -5.30
N THR A 121 -3.41 -12.01 -5.44
CA THR A 121 -3.46 -11.41 -6.77
C THR A 121 -2.07 -11.43 -7.36
N THR A 122 -1.98 -11.96 -8.58
CA THR A 122 -0.72 -12.17 -9.29
C THR A 122 -0.81 -11.45 -10.63
N VAL A 123 0.21 -10.65 -10.93
CA VAL A 123 0.36 -9.98 -12.22
C VAL A 123 1.73 -10.33 -12.79
N GLN A 124 1.78 -10.60 -14.10
CA GLN A 124 3.03 -10.84 -14.82
C GLN A 124 3.27 -9.69 -15.80
N GLN A 125 4.51 -9.23 -15.90
CA GLN A 125 4.93 -8.15 -16.78
C GLN A 125 6.32 -8.44 -17.35
N HIS A 126 6.45 -8.26 -18.66
CA HIS A 126 7.75 -8.23 -19.32
C HIS A 126 8.32 -6.81 -19.30
N LEU A 127 9.59 -6.65 -18.95
CA LEU A 127 10.29 -5.37 -18.97
C LEU A 127 11.62 -5.49 -19.73
N GLU A 128 12.04 -4.39 -20.36
CA GLU A 128 13.35 -4.25 -20.98
C GLU A 128 14.18 -3.15 -20.26
N PRO A 129 14.80 -3.44 -19.10
CA PRO A 129 15.64 -2.47 -18.39
C PRO A 129 16.83 -1.96 -19.21
N GLY A 130 17.28 -2.72 -20.22
CA GLY A 130 18.36 -2.31 -21.13
C GLY A 130 19.60 -1.80 -20.41
N GLU A 131 20.11 -0.63 -20.83
CA GLU A 131 21.29 0.00 -20.22
C GLU A 131 21.04 0.57 -18.83
N ALA A 132 19.79 0.86 -18.45
CA ALA A 132 19.48 1.32 -17.09
C ALA A 132 19.81 0.21 -16.08
N GLY A 133 19.53 -1.04 -16.42
CA GLY A 133 19.86 -2.21 -15.58
C GLY A 133 19.08 -2.27 -14.26
N TYR A 134 17.95 -1.58 -14.18
CA TYR A 134 16.97 -1.70 -13.09
C TYR A 134 15.58 -1.24 -13.55
N TYR A 135 14.58 -1.63 -12.77
CA TYR A 135 13.22 -1.11 -12.87
C TYR A 135 12.72 -0.70 -11.48
N THR A 136 11.58 -0.03 -11.45
CA THR A 136 11.00 0.56 -10.26
C THR A 136 9.56 0.13 -10.08
N LEU A 137 9.19 -0.17 -8.85
CA LEU A 137 7.80 -0.34 -8.44
C LEU A 137 7.46 0.82 -7.52
N PHE A 138 6.58 1.73 -7.91
CA PHE A 138 6.34 2.95 -7.15
C PHE A 138 4.87 3.35 -7.15
N GLN A 139 4.49 4.16 -6.17
CA GLN A 139 3.22 4.86 -6.17
C GLN A 139 3.49 6.33 -6.53
N PRO A 140 2.89 6.86 -7.61
CA PRO A 140 3.21 8.19 -8.07
C PRO A 140 2.72 9.21 -7.04
N PRO A 141 3.51 10.25 -6.73
CA PRO A 141 3.09 11.30 -5.80
C PRO A 141 2.10 12.28 -6.42
N ARG A 142 1.79 12.14 -7.72
CA ARG A 142 0.76 12.91 -8.42
C ARG A 142 0.01 12.03 -9.40
N GLY A 143 -1.31 12.15 -9.45
CA GLY A 143 -2.15 11.47 -10.43
C GLY A 143 -1.65 11.69 -11.87
N GLY A 144 -1.61 10.62 -12.66
CA GLY A 144 -1.20 10.66 -14.07
C GLY A 144 0.31 10.70 -14.31
N TRP A 145 1.15 10.76 -13.26
CA TRP A 145 2.59 10.62 -13.43
C TRP A 145 2.97 9.14 -13.53
N ARG A 146 3.49 8.72 -14.69
CA ARG A 146 3.80 7.31 -14.99
C ARG A 146 5.26 7.05 -15.33
N THR A 147 6.09 8.08 -15.42
CA THR A 147 7.49 7.92 -15.80
C THR A 147 8.29 7.37 -14.63
N GLY A 148 9.06 6.31 -14.88
CA GLY A 148 9.90 5.68 -13.87
C GLY A 148 10.84 6.69 -13.20
N LEU A 149 10.82 6.70 -11.87
CA LEU A 149 11.69 7.56 -11.07
C LEU A 149 13.14 7.07 -11.16
N ALA A 150 14.07 7.99 -11.42
CA ALA A 150 15.50 7.70 -11.32
C ALA A 150 15.94 7.62 -9.85
N TYR A 151 15.54 6.56 -9.16
CA TYR A 151 16.01 6.28 -7.80
C TYR A 151 17.50 5.92 -7.77
N GLY A 152 18.10 5.64 -8.93
CA GLY A 152 19.46 5.11 -9.05
C GLY A 152 19.47 3.59 -8.87
N ARG A 153 20.25 2.91 -9.70
CA ARG A 153 20.39 1.44 -9.69
C ARG A 153 20.86 0.97 -8.31
N PRO A 154 20.19 -0.03 -7.69
CA PRO A 154 20.75 -0.72 -6.53
C PRO A 154 22.13 -1.29 -6.92
N ASP A 155 23.18 -0.91 -6.18
CA ASP A 155 24.54 -1.33 -6.50
C ASP A 155 24.72 -2.82 -6.23
N ALA A 156 24.82 -3.60 -7.32
CA ALA A 156 25.04 -5.04 -7.28
C ALA A 156 26.46 -5.43 -6.79
N THR A 157 27.38 -4.48 -6.65
CA THR A 157 28.75 -4.73 -6.17
C THR A 157 28.91 -4.57 -4.65
N THR A 158 27.97 -3.92 -3.95
CA THR A 158 28.06 -3.68 -2.50
C THR A 158 26.75 -3.86 -1.71
N GLY A 159 25.61 -4.13 -2.35
CA GLY A 159 24.30 -4.22 -1.68
C GLY A 159 23.32 -5.25 -2.26
N LEU A 160 22.11 -5.31 -1.67
CA LEU A 160 21.00 -6.13 -2.17
C LEU A 160 20.50 -5.58 -3.53
N PRO A 161 20.11 -6.43 -4.50
CA PRO A 161 19.57 -6.01 -5.80
C PRO A 161 18.14 -5.47 -5.70
N ILE A 162 17.62 -5.29 -4.49
CA ILE A 162 16.37 -4.60 -4.18
C ILE A 162 16.64 -3.54 -3.11
N ARG A 163 16.12 -2.33 -3.32
CA ARG A 163 16.24 -1.22 -2.37
C ARG A 163 14.93 -0.45 -2.25
N ALA A 164 14.53 -0.17 -1.01
CA ALA A 164 13.48 0.78 -0.71
C ALA A 164 13.91 2.21 -1.11
N ALA A 165 13.08 2.92 -1.87
CA ALA A 165 13.27 4.31 -2.19
C ALA A 165 12.73 5.18 -1.06
N VAL A 166 13.61 5.92 -0.40
CA VAL A 166 13.27 6.80 0.72
C VAL A 166 13.00 8.23 0.21
N PRO A 167 11.91 8.89 0.65
CA PRO A 167 10.91 8.41 1.60
C PRO A 167 9.78 7.62 0.90
N GLY A 168 9.65 6.34 1.26
CA GLY A 168 8.45 5.49 1.16
C GLY A 168 7.59 5.53 -0.11
N ARG A 169 8.19 5.73 -1.28
CA ARG A 169 7.44 5.92 -2.54
C ARG A 169 7.65 4.83 -3.58
N GLY A 170 8.55 3.89 -3.34
CA GLY A 170 8.76 2.78 -4.25
C GLY A 170 9.95 1.91 -3.91
N LEU A 171 10.15 0.90 -4.74
CA LEU A 171 11.27 -0.02 -4.74
C LEU A 171 12.05 0.20 -6.03
N ALA A 172 13.37 0.10 -5.97
CA ALA A 172 14.21 -0.10 -7.13
C ALA A 172 14.76 -1.53 -7.11
N ILE A 173 14.67 -2.23 -8.24
CA ILE A 173 15.10 -3.62 -8.40
C ILE A 173 16.09 -3.70 -9.56
N ALA A 174 17.32 -4.10 -9.27
CA ALA A 174 18.38 -4.29 -10.25
C ALA A 174 18.08 -5.52 -11.13
N ALA A 175 18.32 -5.36 -12.42
CA ALA A 175 18.36 -6.45 -13.39
C ALA A 175 19.83 -6.71 -13.77
N GLY A 176 20.22 -7.98 -13.83
CA GLY A 176 21.50 -8.44 -14.35
C GLY A 176 21.48 -8.65 -15.87
N THR A 177 20.28 -8.69 -16.46
CA THR A 177 20.06 -8.90 -17.90
C THR A 177 19.28 -7.76 -18.56
N PRO A 178 19.34 -7.62 -19.91
CA PRO A 178 18.63 -6.57 -20.64
C PRO A 178 17.11 -6.69 -20.61
N ALA A 179 16.57 -7.89 -20.37
CA ALA A 179 15.14 -8.19 -20.35
C ALA A 179 14.78 -9.04 -19.12
N VAL A 180 13.62 -8.80 -18.53
CA VAL A 180 13.18 -9.45 -17.29
C VAL A 180 11.69 -9.78 -17.35
N GLU A 181 11.35 -11.01 -16.98
CA GLU A 181 9.98 -11.43 -16.68
C GLU A 181 9.68 -11.23 -15.20
N VAL A 182 8.79 -10.29 -14.87
CA VAL A 182 8.44 -9.94 -13.49
C VAL A 182 7.08 -10.52 -13.14
N THR A 183 7.05 -11.44 -12.17
CA THR A 183 5.83 -11.88 -11.49
C THR A 183 5.69 -11.13 -10.17
N MET A 184 4.62 -10.36 -10.02
CA MET A 184 4.29 -9.65 -8.79
C MET A 184 3.13 -10.30 -8.06
N GLN A 185 3.24 -10.40 -6.73
CA GLN A 185 2.21 -10.96 -5.86
C GLN A 185 2.06 -10.14 -4.59
N ILE A 186 0.81 -9.84 -4.20
CA ILE A 186 0.49 -9.37 -2.86
C ILE A 186 -0.19 -10.51 -2.11
N LEU A 187 0.34 -10.82 -0.94
CA LEU A 187 -0.01 -11.97 -0.12
C LEU A 187 -0.49 -11.49 1.26
N ALA A 188 -1.43 -12.22 1.85
CA ALA A 188 -1.89 -11.96 3.21
C ALA A 188 -0.79 -12.25 4.26
N ASP A 189 0.04 -13.27 4.00
CA ASP A 189 1.06 -13.76 4.92
C ASP A 189 2.39 -14.02 4.21
N ALA A 190 3.44 -14.27 4.99
CA ALA A 190 4.76 -14.63 4.49
C ALA A 190 4.69 -15.89 3.59
N PRO A 191 5.21 -15.84 2.35
CA PRO A 191 5.14 -16.99 1.46
C PRO A 191 6.03 -18.12 1.94
N GLU A 192 5.46 -19.32 2.03
CA GLU A 192 6.23 -20.56 2.00
C GLU A 192 6.92 -20.64 0.63
N THR A 193 8.25 -20.74 0.60
CA THR A 193 8.99 -20.80 -0.66
C THR A 193 10.12 -21.79 -0.56
N ASP A 194 10.23 -22.64 -1.59
CA ASP A 194 11.42 -23.44 -1.83
C ASP A 194 12.57 -22.52 -2.26
N LEU A 195 13.34 -22.08 -1.28
CA LEU A 195 14.51 -21.22 -1.48
C LEU A 195 15.57 -21.86 -2.40
N THR A 196 15.51 -23.18 -2.64
CA THR A 196 16.48 -23.89 -3.48
C THR A 196 16.18 -23.78 -4.97
N ALA A 197 14.97 -23.35 -5.36
CA ALA A 197 14.56 -23.17 -6.75
C ALA A 197 15.05 -21.85 -7.37
N TRP A 198 15.66 -20.96 -6.58
CA TRP A 198 16.04 -19.60 -6.98
C TRP A 198 17.55 -19.40 -6.84
N ALA A 199 18.14 -18.66 -7.79
CA ALA A 199 19.55 -18.33 -7.76
C ALA A 199 19.87 -17.26 -6.70
N TYR A 200 18.89 -16.39 -6.43
CA TYR A 200 19.02 -15.32 -5.46
C TYR A 200 17.68 -15.05 -4.76
N VAL A 201 17.71 -14.78 -3.46
CA VAL A 201 16.55 -14.34 -2.67
C VAL A 201 16.98 -13.24 -1.71
N ALA A 202 16.26 -12.13 -1.68
CA ALA A 202 16.46 -11.05 -0.71
C ALA A 202 15.15 -10.52 -0.17
N GLU A 203 15.20 -9.96 1.04
CA GLU A 203 14.07 -9.30 1.68
C GLU A 203 14.43 -7.89 2.14
N VAL A 204 13.50 -6.97 1.96
CA VAL A 204 13.54 -5.60 2.50
C VAL A 204 12.20 -5.24 3.13
N SER A 205 12.19 -4.20 3.95
CA SER A 205 10.95 -3.56 4.40
C SER A 205 10.67 -2.34 3.53
N GLN A 206 9.43 -2.19 3.07
CA GLN A 206 8.94 -1.03 2.33
C GLN A 206 7.69 -0.49 3.01
N GLN A 207 7.73 0.78 3.35
CA GLN A 207 6.55 1.51 3.77
C GLN A 207 6.01 2.29 2.58
N TRP A 208 4.71 2.18 2.32
CA TRP A 208 4.04 2.95 1.27
C TRP A 208 3.36 4.15 1.92
N ILE A 209 3.74 5.37 1.56
CA ILE A 209 3.22 6.61 2.20
C ILE A 209 2.20 7.31 1.29
N SER A 210 1.44 6.53 0.52
CA SER A 210 0.39 7.06 -0.35
C SER A 210 -0.96 7.11 0.39
N HIS A 211 -2.05 7.17 -0.36
CA HIS A 211 -3.42 7.07 0.14
C HIS A 211 -4.05 5.74 -0.31
N PRO A 212 -5.21 5.34 0.24
CA PRO A 212 -5.84 4.09 -0.18
C PRO A 212 -6.10 4.10 -1.70
N TYR A 213 -5.83 2.97 -2.36
CA TYR A 213 -5.97 2.79 -3.81
C TYR A 213 -5.03 3.61 -4.71
N ALA A 214 -3.88 4.03 -4.20
CA ALA A 214 -2.86 4.64 -5.05
C ALA A 214 -2.44 3.69 -6.19
N GLU A 215 -2.31 4.24 -7.40
CA GLU A 215 -1.82 3.49 -8.55
C GLU A 215 -0.46 2.87 -8.22
N LEU A 216 -0.35 1.56 -8.37
CA LEU A 216 0.92 0.87 -8.27
C LEU A 216 1.51 0.75 -9.68
N ILE A 217 2.67 1.38 -9.91
CA ILE A 217 3.27 1.50 -11.24
C ILE A 217 4.59 0.74 -11.28
N LEU A 218 4.73 -0.11 -12.30
CA LEU A 218 5.98 -0.77 -12.64
C LEU A 218 6.60 -0.08 -13.86
N ALA A 219 7.79 0.49 -13.71
CA ALA A 219 8.42 1.25 -14.78
C ALA A 219 9.94 1.05 -14.84
N VAL A 220 10.49 1.03 -16.04
CA VAL A 220 11.91 1.28 -16.28
C VAL A 220 12.15 2.80 -16.18
N PRO A 221 13.28 3.26 -15.63
CA PRO A 221 13.61 4.69 -15.57
C PRO A 221 13.46 5.35 -16.94
N ASP A 222 12.92 6.57 -16.94
CA ASP A 222 12.69 7.39 -18.14
C ASP A 222 11.72 6.78 -19.19
N GLN A 223 11.07 5.65 -18.88
CA GLN A 223 10.01 5.04 -19.70
C GLN A 223 8.64 5.23 -19.04
N GLU A 224 7.58 5.19 -19.85
CA GLU A 224 6.21 5.13 -19.34
C GLU A 224 5.98 3.78 -18.65
N GLY A 225 5.54 3.82 -17.40
CA GLY A 225 5.28 2.65 -16.59
C GLY A 225 3.91 2.04 -16.81
N THR A 226 3.82 0.76 -16.51
CA THR A 226 2.57 -0.01 -16.49
C THR A 226 1.89 0.16 -15.13
N VAL A 227 0.66 0.67 -15.14
CA VAL A 227 -0.21 0.65 -13.95
C VAL A 227 -0.67 -0.79 -13.72
N LEU A 228 -0.64 -1.24 -12.46
CA LEU A 228 -1.04 -2.58 -12.03
C LEU A 228 -2.37 -2.48 -11.26
N PRO A 229 -3.51 -2.32 -11.96
CA PRO A 229 -4.79 -2.03 -11.33
C PRO A 229 -5.24 -3.15 -10.39
N GLU A 230 -4.93 -4.40 -10.70
CA GLU A 230 -5.29 -5.57 -9.89
C GLU A 230 -4.57 -5.58 -8.53
N LEU A 231 -3.39 -4.95 -8.45
CA LEU A 231 -2.57 -4.89 -7.23
C LEU A 231 -2.71 -3.57 -6.47
N SER A 232 -3.14 -2.50 -7.15
CA SER A 232 -3.27 -1.17 -6.56
C SER A 232 -4.25 -1.12 -5.37
N THR A 233 -5.23 -2.03 -5.35
CA THR A 233 -6.23 -2.13 -4.27
C THR A 233 -5.82 -3.09 -3.14
N GLN A 234 -4.56 -3.51 -3.11
CA GLN A 234 -4.05 -4.43 -2.07
C GLN A 234 -2.79 -3.90 -1.37
N VAL A 235 -2.25 -2.78 -1.85
CA VAL A 235 -1.17 -2.05 -1.20
C VAL A 235 -1.77 -0.92 -0.38
N TRP A 236 -1.95 -1.18 0.91
CA TRP A 236 -2.44 -0.18 1.84
C TRP A 236 -1.36 0.87 2.12
N PRO A 237 -1.75 2.15 2.20
CA PRO A 237 -0.89 3.19 2.72
C PRO A 237 -0.57 2.98 4.19
N ASN A 238 0.57 3.51 4.63
CA ASN A 238 1.05 3.56 6.01
C ASN A 238 1.29 2.19 6.67
N VAL A 239 1.06 1.10 5.95
CA VAL A 239 1.48 -0.25 6.32
C VAL A 239 2.93 -0.47 5.89
N VAL A 240 3.73 -1.03 6.79
CA VAL A 240 5.05 -1.55 6.44
C VAL A 240 4.87 -2.94 5.84
N TYR A 241 5.21 -3.10 4.57
CA TYR A 241 5.27 -4.38 3.89
C TYR A 241 6.68 -4.97 3.97
N ARG A 242 6.77 -6.29 4.13
CA ARG A 242 7.94 -7.06 3.76
C ARG A 242 7.87 -7.34 2.27
N VAL A 243 9.02 -7.22 1.61
CA VAL A 243 9.14 -7.45 0.17
C VAL A 243 10.23 -8.47 -0.06
N ARG A 244 9.89 -9.61 -0.68
CA ARG A 244 10.84 -10.61 -1.15
C ARG A 244 11.05 -10.46 -2.64
N LEU A 245 12.31 -10.39 -3.05
CA LEU A 245 12.73 -10.56 -4.44
C LEU A 245 13.39 -11.94 -4.56
N SER A 246 12.88 -12.77 -5.48
CA SER A 246 13.52 -14.01 -5.89
C SER A 246 13.90 -13.93 -7.36
N VAL A 247 15.15 -14.27 -7.71
CA VAL A 247 15.68 -14.15 -9.07
C VAL A 247 16.26 -15.49 -9.52
N ARG A 248 16.00 -15.86 -10.77
CA ARG A 248 16.69 -16.95 -11.45
C ARG A 248 16.89 -16.60 -12.93
N ASN A 249 17.92 -17.18 -13.53
CA ASN A 249 18.15 -17.03 -14.96
C ASN A 249 17.20 -17.97 -15.73
N SER A 250 16.42 -17.44 -16.67
CA SER A 250 15.55 -18.24 -17.56
C SER A 250 16.25 -18.55 -18.89
N GLY A 251 17.33 -17.85 -19.25
CA GLY A 251 18.10 -18.06 -20.47
C GLY A 251 19.18 -16.99 -20.71
N ASN A 252 19.88 -17.07 -21.85
CA ASN A 252 21.10 -16.30 -22.15
C ASN A 252 20.96 -14.76 -22.23
N ALA A 253 19.78 -14.19 -22.04
CA ALA A 253 19.57 -12.74 -22.00
C ALA A 253 18.37 -12.32 -21.14
N GLU A 254 17.85 -13.21 -20.29
CA GLU A 254 16.61 -12.98 -19.56
C GLU A 254 16.67 -13.55 -18.15
N GLU A 255 16.16 -12.76 -17.21
CA GLU A 255 15.94 -13.13 -15.81
C GLU A 255 14.45 -13.27 -15.52
N GLU A 256 14.10 -14.22 -14.66
CA GLU A 256 12.78 -14.28 -14.04
C GLU A 256 12.88 -13.70 -12.63
N HIS A 257 12.09 -12.67 -12.38
CA HIS A 257 11.96 -12.01 -11.10
C HIS A 257 10.59 -12.33 -10.50
N ARG A 258 10.57 -12.79 -9.25
CA ARG A 258 9.36 -12.88 -8.44
C ARG A 258 9.44 -11.87 -7.31
N VAL A 259 8.52 -10.91 -7.31
CA VAL A 259 8.40 -9.87 -6.28
C VAL A 259 7.14 -10.14 -5.47
N GLN A 260 7.31 -10.48 -4.19
CA GLN A 260 6.21 -10.81 -3.29
C GLN A 260 6.15 -9.81 -2.15
N LEU A 261 4.97 -9.25 -1.89
CA LEU A 261 4.73 -8.29 -0.83
C LEU A 261 3.73 -8.87 0.17
N TRP A 262 3.99 -8.72 1.46
CA TRP A 262 3.04 -9.05 2.52
C TRP A 262 3.18 -8.09 3.70
N PRO A 263 2.13 -7.86 4.50
CA PRO A 263 2.21 -6.96 5.65
C PRO A 263 3.25 -7.45 6.67
N GLY A 264 4.11 -6.55 7.15
CA GLY A 264 5.25 -6.91 8.01
C GLY A 264 4.89 -7.28 9.45
N HIS A 265 3.63 -7.11 9.85
CA HIS A 265 3.09 -7.60 11.12
C HIS A 265 2.71 -9.10 11.06
N ALA A 266 2.61 -9.70 9.87
CA ALA A 266 2.56 -11.14 9.73
C ALA A 266 3.94 -11.74 10.11
N ALA A 267 3.92 -12.85 10.85
CA ALA A 267 5.05 -13.47 11.56
C ALA A 267 6.41 -13.46 10.80
N PRO A 268 7.56 -13.41 11.51
CA PRO A 268 8.86 -13.18 10.89
C PRO A 268 9.24 -14.28 9.89
N SER A 269 9.75 -13.85 8.73
CA SER A 269 10.34 -14.74 7.73
C SER A 269 11.75 -15.18 8.15
N VAL A 270 12.02 -16.45 7.87
CA VAL A 270 13.24 -17.24 8.12
C VAL A 270 14.52 -16.45 7.76
N GLU A 271 15.57 -16.58 8.56
CA GLU A 271 16.92 -16.10 8.23
C GLU A 271 17.33 -16.61 6.83
N LEU A 272 17.29 -15.72 5.83
CA LEU A 272 17.73 -16.04 4.48
C LEU A 272 19.25 -16.08 4.43
N LYS A 273 19.79 -17.21 3.97
CA LYS A 273 21.21 -17.38 3.69
C LYS A 273 21.68 -16.32 2.68
N ARG A 274 22.64 -15.50 3.09
CA ARG A 274 23.49 -14.76 2.15
C ARG A 274 24.43 -15.75 1.45
N PRO A 275 24.64 -15.66 0.12
CA PRO A 275 25.84 -16.20 -0.49
C PRO A 275 27.09 -15.50 0.04
#